data_AF-A0A316EY85-F1
#
_entry.id   AF-A0A316EY85-F1
#
_cell.length_a   1.000
_cell.length_b   1.000
_cell.length_c   1.000
_cell.angle_alpha   90.00
_cell.angle_beta   90.00
_cell.angle_gamma   90.00
#
_symmetry.space_group_name_H-M   'P 1'
#
loop_
_entity.id
_entity.type
_entity.pdbx_description
1 polymer ?
#
loop_
_entity_poly.entity_id
_entity_poly.type
_entity_poly.pdbx_seq_one_letter_code
_entity_poly.pdbx_strand_id
1 'polypeptide(L)'
;MNKSMSVSKSVSKSKAPRKPATGGSARYAASVPLSEATIEALGQDRELAVEFLRAAMEELDDPENRAVGLLALRDIAEAYGGMTAVAQEAGITREALYRALSPSGNPTLKTIVAVLRAVGMRLSVVPA
;
A
#
# COMPACT_ATOMS: atom_id res chain seq x y z
N MET A 1 45.45 -3.25 45.13
CA MET A 1 44.30 -3.27 46.06
C MET A 1 43.13 -3.99 45.40
N ASN A 2 42.75 -5.16 45.91
CA ASN A 2 41.54 -5.89 45.50
C ASN A 2 40.41 -5.59 46.50
N LYS A 3 39.21 -5.29 45.99
CA LYS A 3 37.96 -5.83 46.56
C LYS A 3 36.79 -5.59 45.60
N SER A 4 36.32 -6.69 45.03
CA SER A 4 35.03 -6.83 44.35
C SER A 4 34.26 -7.95 45.06
N MET A 5 32.92 -7.87 44.99
CA MET A 5 31.89 -8.80 45.49
C MET A 5 31.47 -8.73 46.97
N SER A 6 30.18 -8.46 47.21
CA SER A 6 29.23 -9.48 47.73
C SER A 6 27.77 -8.98 47.83
N VAL A 7 26.92 -9.60 47.01
CA VAL A 7 25.66 -10.33 47.33
C VAL A 7 24.57 -9.72 48.26
N SER A 8 23.40 -9.54 47.64
CA SER A 8 21.99 -9.86 48.03
C SER A 8 21.45 -9.72 49.46
N LYS A 9 20.25 -9.13 49.56
CA LYS A 9 19.18 -9.64 50.45
C LYS A 9 17.78 -9.25 50.00
N SER A 10 16.93 -10.27 49.91
CA SER A 10 15.48 -10.27 49.73
C SER A 10 14.75 -10.03 51.06
N VAL A 11 13.48 -9.56 51.03
CA VAL A 11 12.29 -10.05 51.79
C VAL A 11 11.18 -8.97 51.90
N SER A 12 10.10 -9.20 51.12
CA SER A 12 8.68 -9.41 51.51
C SER A 12 7.76 -8.33 52.13
N LYS A 13 6.59 -8.22 51.44
CA LYS A 13 5.18 -8.07 51.88
C LYS A 13 4.59 -6.69 52.18
N SER A 14 3.58 -6.32 51.37
CA SER A 14 2.23 -5.92 51.83
C SER A 14 1.28 -5.76 50.62
N LYS A 15 0.04 -6.24 50.75
CA LYS A 15 -0.97 -6.50 49.70
C LYS A 15 -2.31 -5.88 50.13
N ALA A 16 -2.91 -5.01 49.32
CA ALA A 16 -4.37 -4.79 49.09
C ALA A 16 -4.67 -3.42 48.42
N PRO A 17 -5.84 -3.18 47.79
CA PRO A 17 -6.71 -4.08 47.03
C PRO A 17 -6.89 -3.62 45.56
N ARG A 18 -7.36 -4.55 44.71
CA ARG A 18 -7.77 -4.30 43.33
C ARG A 18 -9.20 -3.75 43.28
N LYS A 19 -9.46 -2.78 42.39
CA LYS A 19 -10.77 -2.55 41.75
C LYS A 19 -10.58 -2.49 40.21
N PRO A 20 -11.60 -2.90 39.43
CA PRO A 20 -11.40 -3.30 38.05
C PRO A 20 -11.49 -2.10 37.10
N ALA A 21 -10.48 -1.93 36.24
CA ALA A 21 -10.68 -1.17 35.01
C ALA A 21 -11.23 -2.15 33.97
N THR A 22 -12.56 -2.22 33.92
CA THR A 22 -13.31 -2.63 32.73
C THR A 22 -12.88 -1.76 31.56
N GLY A 23 -12.15 -2.35 30.64
CA GLY A 23 -11.90 -1.81 29.31
C GLY A 23 -11.64 -3.00 28.42
N GLY A 24 -12.70 -3.56 27.84
CA GLY A 24 -12.59 -4.61 26.85
C GLY A 24 -11.64 -4.12 25.77
N SER A 25 -10.46 -4.75 25.68
CA SER A 25 -9.61 -4.67 24.51
C SER A 25 -10.38 -5.35 23.39
N ALA A 26 -11.27 -4.58 22.76
CA ALA A 26 -11.71 -4.84 21.41
C ALA A 26 -10.40 -4.93 20.63
N ARG A 27 -10.09 -6.15 20.21
CA ARG A 27 -8.96 -6.43 19.33
C ARG A 27 -9.19 -5.58 18.09
N TYR A 28 -8.55 -4.42 18.00
CA TYR A 28 -8.32 -3.78 16.72
C TYR A 28 -7.50 -4.81 15.96
N ALA A 29 -8.16 -5.53 15.04
CA ALA A 29 -7.49 -6.41 14.11
C ALA A 29 -6.31 -5.62 13.54
N ALA A 30 -5.14 -6.24 13.57
CA ALA A 30 -3.87 -5.63 13.20
C ALA A 30 -4.08 -4.69 12.00
N SER A 31 -3.65 -3.44 12.16
CA SER A 31 -3.72 -2.40 11.15
C SER A 31 -3.33 -2.98 9.79
N VAL A 32 -4.33 -3.28 8.98
CA VAL A 32 -4.12 -3.68 7.59
C VAL A 32 -3.27 -2.57 6.99
N PRO A 33 -2.10 -2.88 6.40
CA PRO A 33 -1.33 -1.84 5.73
C PRO A 33 -2.27 -1.15 4.75
N LEU A 34 -2.34 0.18 4.79
CA LEU A 34 -3.31 0.99 4.04
C LEU A 34 -3.43 0.55 2.57
N SER A 35 -2.35 0.04 1.98
CA SER A 35 -2.30 -0.52 0.62
C SER A 35 -3.19 -1.76 0.40
N GLU A 36 -3.26 -2.71 1.33
CA GLU A 36 -4.00 -3.97 1.11
C GLU A 36 -5.52 -3.75 1.15
N ALA A 37 -6.00 -2.97 2.12
CA ALA A 37 -7.42 -2.56 2.18
C ALA A 37 -7.82 -1.69 0.98
N THR A 38 -6.91 -0.85 0.48
CA THR A 38 -7.14 -0.05 -0.72
C THR A 38 -7.28 -0.94 -1.95
N ILE A 39 -6.35 -1.87 -2.17
CA ILE A 39 -6.38 -2.81 -3.31
C ILE A 39 -7.67 -3.63 -3.30
N GLU A 40 -8.10 -4.12 -2.14
CA GLU A 40 -9.37 -4.85 -2.02
C GLU A 40 -10.57 -3.98 -2.42
N ALA A 41 -10.65 -2.75 -1.91
CA ALA A 41 -11.74 -1.82 -2.24
C ALA A 41 -11.79 -1.48 -3.74
N LEU A 42 -10.62 -1.24 -4.37
CA LEU A 42 -10.51 -0.95 -5.80
C LEU A 42 -10.97 -2.13 -6.68
N GLY A 43 -10.79 -3.37 -6.22
CA GLY A 43 -11.26 -4.56 -6.92
C GLY A 43 -12.77 -4.79 -6.79
N GLN A 44 -13.39 -4.29 -5.71
CA GLN A 44 -14.82 -4.45 -5.43
C GLN A 44 -15.69 -3.36 -6.06
N ASP A 45 -15.18 -2.12 -6.11
CA ASP A 45 -15.90 -0.97 -6.64
C ASP A 45 -15.16 -0.39 -7.86
N ARG A 46 -15.76 -0.61 -9.04
CA ARG A 46 -15.20 -0.13 -10.30
C ARG A 46 -15.28 1.38 -10.45
N GLU A 47 -16.31 2.03 -9.90
CA GLU A 47 -16.42 3.50 -9.96
C GLU A 47 -15.34 4.13 -9.10
N LEU A 48 -15.13 3.60 -7.89
CA LEU A 48 -14.02 3.99 -7.03
C LEU A 48 -12.68 3.84 -7.74
N ALA A 49 -12.44 2.72 -8.41
CA ALA A 49 -11.19 2.48 -9.14
C ALA A 49 -10.96 3.47 -10.28
N VAL A 50 -12.02 3.86 -11.00
CA VAL A 50 -11.93 4.87 -12.06
C VAL A 50 -11.59 6.25 -11.49
N GLU A 51 -12.23 6.66 -10.40
CA GLU A 51 -11.95 7.96 -9.76
C GLU A 51 -10.56 7.97 -9.12
N PHE A 52 -10.15 6.87 -8.50
CA PHE A 52 -8.81 6.71 -7.96
C PHE A 52 -7.74 6.82 -9.06
N LEU A 53 -7.96 6.15 -10.20
CA LEU A 53 -7.05 6.25 -11.34
C LEU A 53 -7.05 7.65 -11.96
N ARG A 54 -8.20 8.35 -11.99
CA ARG A 54 -8.28 9.74 -12.46
C ARG A 54 -7.39 10.63 -11.62
N ALA A 55 -7.52 10.57 -10.30
CA ALA A 55 -6.66 11.30 -9.37
C ALA A 55 -5.18 10.93 -9.57
N ALA A 56 -4.86 9.64 -9.73
CA ALA A 56 -3.49 9.20 -10.02
C ALA A 56 -2.91 9.81 -11.30
N MET A 57 -3.74 9.99 -12.35
CA MET A 57 -3.30 10.60 -13.60
C MET A 57 -3.01 12.10 -13.45
N GLU A 58 -3.74 12.80 -12.59
CA GLU A 58 -3.46 14.21 -12.26
C GLU A 58 -2.11 14.34 -11.54
N GLU A 59 -1.82 13.44 -10.60
CA GLU A 59 -0.53 13.44 -9.88
C GLU A 59 0.67 13.07 -10.78
N LEU A 60 0.47 12.35 -11.89
CA LEU A 60 1.57 12.00 -12.82
C LEU A 60 2.14 13.20 -13.58
N ASP A 61 1.36 14.28 -13.69
CA ASP A 61 1.75 15.54 -14.33
C ASP A 61 2.59 16.42 -13.40
N ASP A 62 2.45 16.25 -12.08
CA ASP A 62 3.24 16.94 -11.07
C ASP A 62 4.57 16.19 -10.79
N PRO A 63 5.75 16.80 -11.04
CA PRO A 63 7.03 16.18 -10.71
C PRO A 63 7.20 15.81 -9.23
N GLU A 64 6.60 16.56 -8.31
CA GLU A 64 6.69 16.32 -6.86
C GLU A 64 5.84 15.11 -6.43
N ASN A 65 4.70 14.88 -7.10
CA ASN A 65 3.75 13.82 -6.75
C ASN A 65 3.71 12.66 -7.73
N ARG A 66 4.50 12.68 -8.82
CA ARG A 66 4.56 11.60 -9.82
C ARG A 66 4.72 10.21 -9.22
N ALA A 67 5.51 10.08 -8.17
CA ALA A 67 5.70 8.80 -7.49
C ALA A 67 4.38 8.24 -6.92
N VAL A 68 3.50 9.10 -6.41
CA VAL A 68 2.16 8.75 -5.91
C VAL A 68 1.30 8.21 -7.04
N GLY A 69 1.26 8.92 -8.19
CA GLY A 69 0.51 8.46 -9.37
C GLY A 69 0.99 7.11 -9.91
N LEU A 70 2.31 6.86 -9.90
CA LEU A 70 2.88 5.57 -10.31
C LEU A 70 2.52 4.42 -9.36
N LEU A 71 2.53 4.68 -8.04
CA LEU A 71 2.12 3.70 -7.04
C LEU A 71 0.62 3.41 -7.10
N ALA A 72 -0.21 4.44 -7.31
CA ALA A 72 -1.64 4.26 -7.50
C ALA A 72 -1.97 3.42 -8.75
N LEU A 73 -1.26 3.64 -9.87
CA LEU A 73 -1.33 2.77 -11.06
C LEU A 73 -0.98 1.31 -10.74
N ARG A 74 0.02 1.10 -9.88
CA ARG A 74 0.40 -0.24 -9.41
C ARG A 74 -0.68 -0.87 -8.55
N ASP A 75 -1.31 -0.12 -7.66
CA ASP A 75 -2.40 -0.63 -6.81
C ASP A 75 -3.61 -1.04 -7.67
N ILE A 76 -3.94 -0.27 -8.70
CA ILE A 76 -4.96 -0.65 -9.71
C ILE A 76 -4.55 -1.93 -10.44
N ALA A 77 -3.30 -2.04 -10.90
CA ALA A 77 -2.82 -3.26 -11.55
C ALA A 77 -2.90 -4.49 -10.62
N GLU A 78 -2.63 -4.31 -9.33
CA GLU A 78 -2.74 -5.40 -8.35
C GLU A 78 -4.21 -5.79 -8.11
N ALA A 79 -5.11 -4.81 -7.97
CA ALA A 79 -6.54 -5.04 -7.74
C ALA A 79 -7.23 -5.74 -8.94
N TYR A 80 -6.77 -5.49 -10.16
CA TYR A 80 -7.39 -5.97 -11.40
C TYR A 80 -6.65 -7.20 -11.98
N GLY A 81 -6.47 -8.23 -11.15
CA GLY A 81 -5.90 -9.52 -11.57
C GLY A 81 -4.44 -9.75 -11.18
N GLY A 82 -3.82 -8.79 -10.48
CA GLY A 82 -2.46 -8.90 -9.98
C GLY A 82 -1.39 -8.54 -11.03
N MET A 83 -0.21 -8.17 -10.54
CA MET A 83 0.91 -7.75 -11.40
C MET A 83 1.34 -8.80 -12.44
N THR A 84 1.11 -10.09 -12.19
CA THR A 84 1.46 -11.16 -13.13
C THR A 84 0.52 -11.16 -14.34
N ALA A 85 -0.80 -11.13 -14.12
CA ALA A 85 -1.78 -11.15 -15.21
C ALA A 85 -1.72 -9.85 -16.02
N VAL A 86 -1.59 -8.70 -15.33
CA VAL A 86 -1.46 -7.41 -15.99
C VAL A 86 -0.20 -7.32 -16.83
N ALA A 87 0.95 -7.80 -16.35
CA ALA A 87 2.18 -7.79 -17.15
C ALA A 87 2.05 -8.65 -18.41
N GLN A 88 1.44 -9.84 -18.29
CA GLN A 88 1.19 -10.72 -19.42
C GLN A 88 0.31 -10.06 -20.48
N GLU A 89 -0.83 -9.48 -20.07
CA GLU A 89 -1.75 -8.79 -20.98
C GLU A 89 -1.13 -7.52 -21.57
N ALA A 90 -0.30 -6.81 -20.79
CA ALA A 90 0.45 -5.65 -21.26
C ALA A 90 1.64 -6.00 -22.18
N GLY A 91 1.96 -7.29 -22.35
CA GLY A 91 3.05 -7.77 -23.20
C GLY A 91 4.44 -7.39 -22.71
N ILE A 92 4.63 -7.28 -21.39
CA ILE A 92 5.93 -7.00 -20.75
C ILE A 92 6.22 -7.99 -19.63
N THR A 93 7.48 -8.05 -19.17
CA THR A 93 7.79 -8.89 -18.01
C THR A 93 7.25 -8.26 -16.73
N ARG A 94 7.01 -9.09 -15.71
CA ARG A 94 6.56 -8.62 -14.40
C ARG A 94 7.60 -7.68 -13.76
N GLU A 95 8.89 -7.97 -13.92
CA GLU A 95 9.99 -7.14 -13.45
C GLU A 95 10.00 -5.77 -14.16
N ALA A 96 9.72 -5.75 -15.47
CA ALA A 96 9.60 -4.52 -16.22
C ALA A 96 8.40 -3.69 -15.75
N LEU A 97 7.26 -4.33 -15.47
CA LEU A 97 6.09 -3.65 -14.92
C LEU A 97 6.37 -3.06 -13.53
N TYR A 98 6.98 -3.84 -12.62
CA TYR A 98 7.37 -3.34 -11.29
C TYR A 98 8.34 -2.16 -11.37
N ARG A 99 9.32 -2.22 -12.27
CA ARG A 99 10.26 -1.10 -12.47
C ARG A 99 9.54 0.13 -13.03
N ALA A 100 8.68 -0.08 -14.02
CA ALA A 100 7.95 0.98 -14.70
C ALA A 100 7.01 1.73 -13.74
N LEU A 101 6.36 1.03 -12.81
CA LEU A 101 5.44 1.59 -11.81
C LEU A 101 6.07 1.78 -10.42
N SER A 102 7.40 1.85 -10.34
CA SER A 102 8.11 2.16 -9.09
C SER A 102 8.10 3.68 -8.82
N PRO A 103 8.42 4.14 -7.59
CA PRO A 103 8.48 5.58 -7.28
C PRO A 103 9.41 6.39 -8.20
N SER A 104 10.48 5.76 -8.69
CA SER A 104 11.43 6.33 -9.65
C SER A 104 11.24 5.80 -11.07
N GLY A 105 10.10 5.16 -11.34
CA GLY A 105 9.76 4.58 -12.62
C GLY A 105 9.60 5.62 -13.71
N ASN A 106 9.84 5.21 -14.94
CA ASN A 106 9.58 6.01 -16.13
C ASN A 106 8.84 5.16 -17.16
N PRO A 107 7.55 4.88 -16.94
CA PRO A 107 6.78 4.08 -17.87
C PRO A 107 6.62 4.86 -19.19
N THR A 108 6.82 4.18 -20.31
CA THR A 108 6.50 4.77 -21.61
C THR A 108 4.99 4.93 -21.76
N LEU A 109 4.53 5.84 -22.63
CA LEU A 109 3.09 5.94 -22.95
C LEU A 109 2.52 4.59 -23.43
N LYS A 110 3.30 3.82 -24.20
CA LYS A 110 2.93 2.46 -24.62
C LYS A 110 2.66 1.56 -23.40
N THR A 111 3.52 1.61 -22.39
CA THR A 111 3.36 0.84 -21.14
C THR A 111 2.09 1.25 -20.40
N ILE A 112 1.86 2.56 -20.22
CA ILE A 112 0.66 3.07 -19.53
C ILE A 112 -0.60 2.58 -20.26
N VAL A 113 -0.69 2.80 -21.58
CA VAL A 113 -1.84 2.37 -22.38
C VAL A 113 -2.07 0.86 -22.30
N ALA A 114 -1.00 0.06 -22.31
CA ALA A 114 -1.10 -1.40 -22.21
C ALA A 114 -1.63 -1.85 -20.84
N VAL A 115 -1.13 -1.25 -19.75
CA VAL A 115 -1.62 -1.52 -18.39
C VAL A 115 -3.09 -1.13 -18.25
N LEU A 116 -3.47 0.05 -18.74
CA LEU A 116 -4.87 0.50 -18.71
C LEU A 116 -5.80 -0.46 -19.44
N ARG A 117 -5.41 -0.93 -20.63
CA ARG A 117 -6.19 -1.92 -21.38
C ARG A 117 -6.31 -3.24 -20.61
N ALA A 118 -5.23 -3.70 -19.99
CA ALA A 118 -5.23 -4.92 -19.20
C ALA A 118 -6.21 -4.88 -18.02
N VAL A 119 -6.39 -3.72 -17.40
CA VAL A 119 -7.37 -3.51 -16.32
C VAL A 119 -8.75 -3.08 -16.83
N GLY A 120 -8.98 -3.10 -18.15
CA GLY A 120 -10.27 -2.75 -18.76
C GLY A 120 -10.60 -1.26 -18.75
N MET A 121 -9.59 -0.40 -18.72
CA MET A 121 -9.70 1.06 -18.74
C MET A 121 -8.99 1.66 -19.97
N ARG A 122 -9.20 2.94 -20.24
CA ARG A 122 -8.62 3.63 -21.41
C ARG A 122 -8.25 5.07 -21.09
N LEU A 123 -7.20 5.55 -21.75
CA LEU A 123 -6.81 6.96 -21.77
C LEU A 123 -7.84 7.79 -22.56
N SER A 124 -8.10 9.02 -22.10
CA SER A 124 -8.96 10.00 -22.77
C SER A 124 -8.36 11.40 -22.67
N VAL A 125 -8.70 12.27 -23.63
CA VAL A 125 -8.37 13.70 -23.59
C VAL A 125 -9.64 14.46 -23.21
N VAL A 126 -9.53 15.34 -22.23
CA VAL A 126 -10.61 16.22 -21.75
C VAL A 126 -10.19 17.69 -21.88
N PRO A 127 -11.11 18.65 -21.95
CA PRO A 127 -10.77 20.07 -21.87
C PRO A 127 -10.02 20.38 -20.56
N ALA A 128 -9.08 21.33 -20.63
CA ALA A 128 -8.40 21.91 -19.48
C ALA A 128 -9.30 22.91 -18.74
#